data_AF-A0AAU2B1W5-F1
#
_entry.id   AF-A0AAU2B1W5-F1
#
_cell.length_a   1.000
_cell.length_b   1.000
_cell.length_c   1.000
_cell.angle_alpha   90.00
_cell.angle_beta   90.00
_cell.angle_gamma   90.00
#
_symmetry.space_group_name_H-M   'P 1'
#
loop_
_entity.id
_entity.type
_entity.pdbx_description
1 polymer ?
#
loop_
_entity_poly.entity_id
_entity_poly.type
_entity_poly.pdbx_seq_one_letter_code
_entity_poly.pdbx_strand_id
1 'polypeptide(L)'
;MAVTEVKVHQDNVRLHATKRCGGAFEPVASVELPEQVEVYRIKDNWGEAVACSEAERERWSEAASIFLAAVSRALEELYRAHGGRGGAFDLEQGTGAWRIVPAPRHWPGWKQRAVERSEAAQRAFLTEVQRAREAYRPVREEIDRRLAEQRAAREEAERARAREAQQRRAVLVEVAARRVWLYEVGEEAGEGDVAVRVRVFRTDLPPIAADRVDPPQEPLTARELEKDLYALARAQEAGGIALRWDEAARAAVEEECLARGVSVVFAQWWREMALHSWSVTEDGPQPVRPSPPGSGPRPSFGGTGMGGTGGFTGGHSYGGFGGY
;
A
#
# COMPACT_ATOMS: atom_id res chain seq x y z
N MET A 1 23.05 22.33 3.15
CA MET A 1 23.44 20.93 2.85
C MET A 1 22.25 20.28 2.16
N ALA A 2 22.45 19.57 1.06
CA ALA A 2 21.37 18.91 0.35
C ALA A 2 20.80 17.78 1.22
N VAL A 3 19.48 17.73 1.36
CA VAL A 3 18.77 16.64 2.03
C VAL A 3 18.53 15.56 0.99
N THR A 4 19.03 14.36 1.25
CA THR A 4 18.82 13.18 0.40
C THR A 4 17.86 12.23 1.10
N GLU A 5 17.07 11.51 0.31
CA GLU A 5 16.20 10.46 0.83
C GLU A 5 16.93 9.13 0.70
N VAL A 6 17.15 8.44 1.82
CA VAL A 6 17.81 7.13 1.87
C VAL A 6 16.84 6.08 2.40
N LYS A 7 16.93 4.85 1.91
CA LYS A 7 16.11 3.75 2.42
C LYS A 7 16.85 3.02 3.54
N VAL A 8 16.21 3.01 4.72
CA VAL A 8 16.72 2.37 5.92
C VAL A 8 15.88 1.14 6.25
N HIS A 9 16.53 0.03 6.57
CA HIS A 9 15.88 -1.24 6.84
C HIS A 9 16.36 -1.82 8.16
N GLN A 10 15.42 -2.24 9.02
CA GLN A 10 15.72 -2.92 10.26
C GLN A 10 16.03 -4.40 9.97
N ASP A 11 17.31 -4.77 10.05
CA ASP A 11 17.77 -6.15 9.90
C ASP A 11 17.83 -6.85 11.29
N ASN A 12 17.22 -8.03 11.37
CA ASN A 12 17.35 -8.95 12.51
C ASN A 12 18.43 -10.00 12.20
N VAL A 13 19.66 -9.73 12.62
CA VAL A 13 20.82 -10.55 12.29
C VAL A 13 20.94 -11.71 13.28
N ARG A 14 20.77 -12.94 12.77
CA ARG A 14 20.85 -14.17 13.58
C ARG A 14 22.30 -14.51 13.96
N LEU A 15 22.52 -14.78 15.25
CA LEU A 15 23.85 -15.07 15.81
C LEU A 15 24.18 -16.56 15.79
N HIS A 16 23.19 -17.44 15.93
CA HIS A 16 23.36 -18.91 15.90
C HIS A 16 24.53 -19.43 16.76
N ALA A 17 24.74 -18.85 17.94
CA ALA A 17 25.89 -19.11 18.80
C ALA A 17 26.06 -20.60 19.13
N THR A 18 24.96 -21.28 19.49
CA THR A 18 24.94 -22.72 19.81
C THR A 18 25.37 -23.58 18.62
N LYS A 19 24.76 -23.34 17.45
CA LYS A 19 25.08 -24.03 16.18
C LYS A 19 26.54 -23.83 15.77
N ARG A 20 27.08 -22.63 15.95
CA ARG A 20 28.45 -22.28 15.57
C ARG A 20 29.50 -22.93 16.48
N CYS A 21 29.20 -23.07 17.77
CA CYS A 21 30.12 -23.64 18.76
C CYS A 21 30.06 -25.18 18.86
N GLY A 22 29.04 -25.83 18.28
CA GLY A 22 29.02 -27.28 18.07
C GLY A 22 28.96 -28.11 19.35
N GLY A 23 29.49 -29.33 19.31
CA GLY A 23 29.38 -30.32 20.40
C GLY A 23 30.22 -30.03 21.64
N ALA A 24 31.04 -28.96 21.61
CA ALA A 24 31.79 -28.49 22.76
C ALA A 24 31.04 -27.39 23.55
N PHE A 25 29.92 -26.89 23.02
CA PHE A 25 29.11 -25.86 23.63
C PHE A 25 28.13 -26.45 24.65
N GLU A 26 28.25 -26.05 25.91
CA GLU A 26 27.30 -26.40 26.96
C GLU A 26 26.44 -25.17 27.28
N PRO A 27 25.14 -25.14 26.90
CA PRO A 27 24.26 -24.04 27.27
C PRO A 27 24.12 -23.97 28.79
N VAL A 28 24.33 -22.79 29.37
CA VAL A 28 24.27 -22.60 30.82
C VAL A 28 23.02 -21.82 31.16
N ALA A 29 22.16 -22.37 32.03
CA ALA A 29 20.87 -21.78 32.38
C ALA A 29 20.97 -20.38 33.02
N SER A 30 22.12 -20.04 33.60
CA SER A 30 22.41 -18.72 34.18
C SER A 30 22.67 -17.63 33.12
N VAL A 31 22.79 -17.99 31.83
CA VAL A 31 23.22 -17.08 30.77
C VAL A 31 22.29 -17.19 29.55
N GLU A 32 21.43 -16.19 29.35
CA GLU A 32 20.54 -16.11 28.20
C GLU A 32 21.24 -15.43 27.01
N LEU A 33 21.65 -16.23 26.02
CA LEU A 33 22.26 -15.71 24.80
C LEU A 33 21.21 -15.11 23.86
N PRO A 34 21.44 -13.91 23.28
CA PRO A 34 20.57 -13.37 22.25
C PRO A 34 20.64 -14.26 21.00
N GLU A 35 19.49 -14.65 20.50
CA GLU A 35 19.41 -15.38 19.23
C GLU A 35 19.72 -14.48 18.03
N GLN A 36 19.39 -13.19 18.15
CA GLN A 36 19.56 -12.18 17.12
C GLN A 36 19.94 -10.81 17.69
N VAL A 37 20.50 -9.95 16.83
CA VAL A 37 20.71 -8.53 17.09
C VAL A 37 19.98 -7.70 16.06
N GLU A 38 19.42 -6.58 16.49
CA GLU A 38 18.76 -5.61 15.62
C GLU A 38 19.77 -4.55 15.18
N VAL A 39 19.77 -4.22 13.89
CA VAL A 39 20.59 -3.16 13.32
C VAL A 39 19.85 -2.52 12.14
N TYR A 40 19.95 -1.20 12.01
CA TYR A 40 19.50 -0.53 10.80
C TYR A 40 20.59 -0.53 9.73
N ARG A 41 20.22 -0.90 8.49
CA ARG A 41 21.10 -0.85 7.33
C ARG A 41 20.52 0.02 6.24
N ILE A 42 21.39 0.76 5.56
CA ILE A 42 21.03 1.56 4.40
C ILE A 42 21.19 0.66 3.16
N LYS A 43 20.10 0.44 2.41
CA LYS A 43 20.08 -0.38 1.19
C LYS A 43 19.38 0.40 0.09
N ASP A 44 20.01 0.54 -1.07
CA ASP A 44 19.54 1.46 -2.13
C ASP A 44 18.09 1.21 -2.60
N ASN A 45 17.61 -0.04 -2.52
CA ASN A 45 16.32 -0.42 -3.09
C ASN A 45 15.26 -0.83 -2.07
N TRP A 46 15.60 -1.04 -0.80
CA TRP A 46 14.72 -1.70 0.18
C TRP A 46 14.74 -0.99 1.53
N GLY A 47 13.56 -0.87 2.15
CA GLY A 47 13.40 -0.23 3.46
C GLY A 47 12.47 0.98 3.41
N GLU A 48 12.34 1.63 4.56
CA GLU A 48 11.59 2.87 4.69
C GLU A 48 12.49 4.04 4.33
N ALA A 49 11.97 4.89 3.45
CA ALA A 49 12.69 6.05 2.97
C ALA A 49 12.70 7.12 4.07
N VAL A 50 13.88 7.65 4.44
CA VAL A 50 14.12 8.66 5.48
C VAL A 50 14.94 9.79 4.90
N ALA A 51 14.53 11.02 5.21
CA ALA A 51 15.30 12.22 4.85
C ALA A 51 16.51 12.38 5.78
N CYS A 52 17.71 12.45 5.21
CA CYS A 52 18.94 12.72 5.95
C CYS A 52 19.93 13.52 5.11
N SER A 53 20.95 14.07 5.77
CA SER A 53 22.15 14.59 5.12
C SER A 53 23.11 13.45 4.77
N GLU A 54 24.07 13.73 3.88
CA GLU A 54 25.14 12.78 3.54
C GLU A 54 25.99 12.40 4.76
N ALA A 55 26.32 13.37 5.63
CA ALA A 55 27.04 13.12 6.88
C ALA A 55 26.27 12.22 7.86
N GLU A 56 24.94 12.36 7.93
CA GLU A 56 24.10 11.44 8.71
C GLU A 56 24.11 10.04 8.11
N ARG A 57 23.96 9.92 6.78
CA ARG A 57 24.01 8.64 6.07
C ARG A 57 25.32 7.89 6.34
N GLU A 58 26.46 8.57 6.20
CA GLU A 58 27.78 8.00 6.44
C GLU A 58 27.93 7.52 7.89
N ARG A 59 27.59 8.38 8.85
CA ARG A 59 27.64 8.05 10.28
C ARG A 59 26.74 6.86 10.64
N TRP A 60 25.52 6.81 10.10
CA TRP A 60 24.60 5.70 10.35
C TRP A 60 25.13 4.38 9.77
N SER A 61 25.68 4.42 8.56
CA SER A 61 26.30 3.26 7.92
C SER A 61 27.53 2.79 8.72
N GLU A 62 28.42 3.71 9.09
CA GLU A 62 29.63 3.41 9.85
C GLU A 62 29.28 2.80 11.22
N ALA A 63 28.31 3.37 11.93
CA ALA A 63 27.87 2.84 13.23
C ALA A 63 27.30 1.42 13.11
N ALA A 64 26.55 1.12 12.04
CA ALA A 64 26.06 -0.22 11.77
C ALA A 64 27.20 -1.21 11.48
N SER A 65 28.19 -0.82 10.67
CA SER A 65 29.37 -1.64 10.38
C SER A 65 30.22 -1.89 11.63
N ILE A 66 30.47 -0.86 12.46
CA ILE A 66 31.20 -1.00 13.74
C ILE A 66 30.46 -1.94 14.68
N PHE A 67 29.14 -1.80 14.81
CA PHE A 67 28.31 -2.66 15.64
C PHE A 67 28.41 -4.13 15.20
N LEU A 68 28.23 -4.39 13.92
CA LEU A 68 28.28 -5.76 13.38
C LEU A 68 29.67 -6.37 13.46
N ALA A 69 30.72 -5.59 13.23
CA ALA A 69 32.09 -6.03 13.38
C ALA A 69 32.42 -6.41 14.84
N ALA A 70 31.92 -5.66 15.82
CA ALA A 70 32.09 -5.98 17.24
C ALA A 70 31.39 -7.30 17.61
N VAL A 71 30.15 -7.50 17.16
CA VAL A 71 29.39 -8.74 17.41
C VAL A 71 30.04 -9.94 16.69
N SER A 72 30.53 -9.74 15.46
CA SER A 72 31.33 -10.72 14.72
C SER A 72 32.55 -11.18 15.52
N ARG A 73 33.35 -10.25 16.04
CA ARG A 73 34.55 -10.57 16.85
C ARG A 73 34.17 -11.31 18.13
N ALA A 74 33.11 -10.88 18.81
CA ALA A 74 32.62 -11.56 20.02
C ALA A 74 32.20 -13.02 19.72
N LEU A 75 31.59 -13.28 18.55
CA LEU A 75 31.27 -14.64 18.10
C LEU A 75 32.53 -15.47 17.80
N GLU A 76 33.56 -14.87 17.22
CA GLU A 76 34.83 -15.55 16.97
C GLU A 76 35.52 -15.94 18.28
N GLU A 77 35.49 -15.05 19.28
CA GLU A 77 36.02 -15.32 20.61
C GLU A 77 35.23 -16.41 21.32
N LEU A 78 33.90 -16.37 21.25
CA LEU A 78 33.03 -17.43 21.74
C LEU A 78 33.38 -18.77 21.08
N TYR A 79 33.49 -18.82 19.75
CA TYR A 79 33.86 -20.02 19.00
C TYR A 79 35.26 -20.53 19.37
N ARG A 80 36.25 -19.63 19.52
CA ARG A 80 37.62 -19.96 19.93
C ARG A 80 37.67 -20.54 21.34
N ALA A 81 36.88 -20.00 22.27
CA ALA A 81 36.79 -20.51 23.64
C ALA A 81 36.30 -21.96 23.70
N HIS A 82 35.48 -22.39 22.72
CA HIS A 82 35.01 -23.77 22.62
C HIS A 82 35.99 -24.70 21.89
N GLY A 83 37.16 -24.21 21.45
CA GLY A 83 38.19 -24.99 20.76
C GLY A 83 38.11 -24.89 19.23
N GLY A 84 37.25 -24.03 18.71
CA GLY A 84 37.21 -23.67 17.30
C GLY A 84 38.52 -23.02 16.83
N ARG A 85 39.00 -23.40 15.64
CA ARG A 85 40.18 -22.81 15.00
C ARG A 85 39.80 -22.21 13.63
N GLY A 86 40.38 -21.06 13.30
CA GLY A 86 40.20 -20.40 11.99
C GLY A 86 38.76 -20.05 11.65
N GLY A 87 37.92 -19.79 12.66
CA GLY A 87 36.55 -19.32 12.44
C GLY A 87 36.56 -17.83 12.13
N ALA A 88 35.85 -17.44 11.07
CA ALA A 88 35.61 -16.06 10.70
C ALA A 88 34.11 -15.83 10.51
N PHE A 89 33.58 -14.78 11.12
CA PHE A 89 32.16 -14.41 11.00
C PHE A 89 32.06 -12.98 10.49
N ASP A 90 31.38 -12.79 9.37
CA ASP A 90 31.08 -11.47 8.81
C ASP A 90 29.57 -11.28 8.81
N LEU A 91 29.06 -10.69 9.90
CA LEU A 91 27.64 -10.41 10.04
C LEU A 91 27.17 -9.30 9.10
N GLU A 92 28.06 -8.44 8.62
CA GLU A 92 27.73 -7.38 7.66
C GLU A 92 27.38 -7.98 6.30
N GLN A 93 28.23 -8.85 5.77
CA GLN A 93 27.97 -9.56 4.51
C GLN A 93 27.05 -10.79 4.69
N GLY A 94 26.74 -11.16 5.93
CA GLY A 94 25.99 -12.38 6.24
C GLY A 94 26.75 -13.66 5.90
N THR A 95 28.09 -13.59 5.84
CA THR A 95 28.95 -14.72 5.49
C THR A 95 29.68 -15.24 6.72
N GLY A 96 30.22 -16.46 6.62
CA GLY A 96 31.04 -17.02 7.67
C GLY A 96 31.66 -18.33 7.25
N ALA A 97 32.87 -18.57 7.74
CA ALA A 97 33.60 -19.81 7.55
C ALA A 97 33.98 -20.36 8.92
N TRP A 98 33.48 -21.53 9.28
CA TRP A 98 33.84 -22.21 10.52
C TRP A 98 33.82 -23.72 10.31
N ARG A 99 34.46 -24.45 11.22
CA ARG A 99 34.41 -25.91 11.27
C ARG A 99 33.57 -26.32 12.46
N ILE A 100 32.87 -27.44 12.34
CA ILE A 100 32.15 -28.00 13.48
C ILE A 100 33.18 -28.37 14.54
N VAL A 101 33.00 -27.85 15.75
CA VAL A 101 33.82 -28.24 16.90
C VAL A 101 33.33 -29.60 17.40
N PRO A 102 34.17 -30.65 17.37
CA PRO A 102 33.79 -31.95 17.90
C PRO A 102 33.65 -31.91 19.43
N ALA A 103 32.86 -32.83 19.97
CA ALA A 103 32.77 -32.99 21.42
C ALA A 103 34.16 -33.34 22.03
N PRO A 104 34.48 -32.85 23.24
CA PRO A 104 35.73 -33.16 23.91
C PRO A 104 35.87 -34.66 24.19
N ARG A 105 37.11 -35.18 24.21
CA ARG A 105 37.39 -36.54 24.71
C ARG A 105 37.07 -36.64 26.20
N HIS A 106 36.39 -37.71 26.61
CA HIS A 106 35.93 -37.91 27.99
C HIS A 106 37.07 -38.32 28.93
N TRP A 107 37.40 -37.48 29.92
CA TRP A 107 38.33 -37.78 31.03
C TRP A 107 37.81 -37.18 32.35
N PRO A 108 38.06 -37.76 33.53
CA PRO A 108 37.39 -37.37 34.77
C PRO A 108 37.42 -35.85 35.06
N GLY A 109 36.25 -35.22 35.23
CA GLY A 109 36.12 -33.77 35.46
C GLY A 109 36.05 -32.90 34.18
N TRP A 110 36.15 -33.49 32.99
CA TRP A 110 36.05 -32.76 31.72
C TRP A 110 34.75 -31.96 31.59
N LYS A 111 33.62 -32.53 32.02
CA LYS A 111 32.29 -31.92 31.89
C LYS A 111 32.17 -30.66 32.71
N GLN A 112 32.63 -30.68 33.96
CA GLN A 112 32.61 -29.51 34.83
C GLN A 112 33.46 -28.38 34.24
N ARG A 113 34.68 -28.68 33.77
CA ARG A 113 35.53 -27.69 33.10
C ARG A 113 34.93 -27.16 31.79
N ALA A 114 34.20 -27.99 31.04
CA ALA A 114 33.52 -27.57 29.82
C ALA A 114 32.36 -26.60 30.13
N VAL A 115 31.59 -26.86 31.19
CA VAL A 115 30.52 -25.97 31.67
C VAL A 115 31.10 -24.65 32.17
N GLU A 116 32.11 -24.67 33.05
CA GLU A 116 32.76 -23.46 33.58
C GLU A 116 33.33 -22.58 32.45
N ARG A 117 33.99 -23.21 31.46
CA ARG A 117 34.51 -22.52 30.28
C ARG A 117 33.38 -21.94 29.42
N SER A 118 32.33 -22.72 29.17
CA SER A 118 31.18 -22.28 28.38
C SER A 118 30.49 -21.11 29.07
N GLU A 119 30.29 -21.17 30.38
CA GLU A 119 29.69 -20.09 31.16
C GLU A 119 30.51 -18.79 31.06
N ALA A 120 31.83 -18.89 31.28
CA ALA A 120 32.72 -17.73 31.19
C ALA A 120 32.71 -17.11 29.78
N ALA A 121 32.76 -17.95 28.74
CA ALA A 121 32.73 -17.52 27.35
C ALA A 121 31.38 -16.90 26.96
N GLN A 122 30.27 -17.48 27.40
CA GLN A 122 28.92 -16.95 27.17
C GLN A 122 28.72 -15.60 27.85
N ARG A 123 29.19 -15.43 29.11
CA ARG A 123 29.15 -14.15 29.82
C ARG A 123 30.01 -13.07 29.14
N ALA A 124 31.22 -13.43 28.72
CA ALA A 124 32.09 -12.51 27.97
C ALA A 124 31.42 -12.07 26.66
N PHE A 125 30.88 -13.02 25.90
CA PHE A 125 30.15 -12.75 24.66
C PHE A 125 28.95 -11.82 24.91
N LEU A 126 28.12 -12.11 25.91
CA LEU A 126 26.99 -11.25 26.28
C LEU A 126 27.43 -9.82 26.62
N THR A 127 28.50 -9.69 27.40
CA THR A 127 29.01 -8.39 27.82
C THR A 127 29.43 -7.55 26.62
N GLU A 128 30.15 -8.15 25.67
CA GLU A 128 30.55 -7.45 24.44
C GLU A 128 29.37 -7.12 23.52
N VAL A 129 28.40 -8.03 23.37
CA VAL A 129 27.16 -7.73 22.61
C VAL A 129 26.37 -6.59 23.25
N GLN A 130 26.23 -6.57 24.57
CA GLN A 130 25.55 -5.49 25.29
C GLN A 130 26.31 -4.17 25.12
N ARG A 131 27.63 -4.18 25.27
CA ARG A 131 28.47 -3.00 25.05
C ARG A 131 28.32 -2.45 23.62
N ALA A 132 28.34 -3.32 22.62
CA ALA A 132 28.12 -2.95 21.23
C ALA A 132 26.72 -2.37 21.01
N ARG A 133 25.68 -2.95 21.62
CA ARG A 133 24.30 -2.44 21.56
C ARG A 133 24.18 -1.06 22.19
N GLU A 134 24.77 -0.85 23.35
CA GLU A 134 24.77 0.46 24.03
C GLU A 134 25.51 1.53 23.22
N ALA A 135 26.63 1.18 22.58
CA ALA A 135 27.36 2.08 21.69
C ALA A 135 26.55 2.44 20.43
N TYR A 136 25.78 1.49 19.89
CA TYR A 136 24.93 1.70 18.71
C TYR A 136 23.59 2.39 19.03
N ARG A 137 23.13 2.31 20.28
CA ARG A 137 21.82 2.82 20.73
C ARG A 137 21.51 4.25 20.26
N PRO A 138 22.41 5.24 20.36
CA PRO A 138 22.09 6.61 19.96
C PRO A 138 21.71 6.73 18.47
N VAL A 139 22.38 5.98 17.60
CA VAL A 139 22.08 5.97 16.16
C VAL A 139 20.76 5.27 15.89
N ARG A 140 20.51 4.15 16.58
CA ARG A 140 19.23 3.43 16.47
C ARG A 140 18.04 4.32 16.86
N GLU A 141 18.10 4.95 18.02
CA GLU A 141 17.05 5.83 18.54
C GLU A 141 16.81 7.05 17.63
N GLU A 142 17.87 7.58 17.04
CA GLU A 142 17.77 8.67 16.07
C GLU A 142 17.02 8.24 14.80
N ILE A 143 17.37 7.08 14.23
CA ILE A 143 16.69 6.52 13.05
C ILE A 143 15.23 6.23 13.37
N ASP A 144 14.94 5.61 14.52
CA ASP A 144 13.58 5.32 15.00
C ASP A 144 12.73 6.60 15.09
N ARG A 145 13.29 7.66 15.68
CA ARG A 145 12.61 8.96 15.79
C ARG A 145 12.28 9.54 14.41
N ARG A 146 13.24 9.54 13.48
CA ARG A 146 13.05 10.06 12.11
C ARG A 146 11.98 9.28 11.35
N LEU A 147 11.98 7.96 11.47
CA LEU A 147 10.95 7.10 10.89
C LEU A 147 9.57 7.40 11.47
N ALA A 148 9.48 7.57 12.79
CA ALA A 148 8.21 7.91 13.45
C ALA A 148 7.67 9.28 13.01
N GLU A 149 8.52 10.30 12.94
CA GLU A 149 8.15 11.64 12.45
C GLU A 149 7.60 11.58 11.02
N GLN A 150 8.26 10.83 10.15
CA GLN A 150 7.85 10.73 8.75
C GLN A 150 6.56 9.91 8.56
N ARG A 151 6.40 8.81 9.31
CA ARG A 151 5.13 8.06 9.33
C ARG A 151 3.98 8.94 9.80
N ALA A 152 4.19 9.71 10.87
CA ALA A 152 3.18 10.64 11.38
C ALA A 152 2.82 11.72 10.34
N ALA A 153 3.81 12.30 9.66
CA ALA A 153 3.58 13.28 8.60
C ALA A 153 2.80 12.68 7.40
N ARG A 154 3.12 11.45 6.98
CA ARG A 154 2.37 10.74 5.93
C ARG A 154 0.94 10.47 6.33
N GLU A 155 0.74 9.97 7.54
CA GLU A 155 -0.60 9.67 8.07
C GLU A 155 -1.44 10.95 8.20
N GLU A 156 -0.86 12.05 8.66
CA GLU A 156 -1.55 13.34 8.72
C GLU A 156 -1.93 13.86 7.33
N ALA A 157 -1.03 13.75 6.35
CA ALA A 157 -1.30 14.12 4.97
C ALA A 157 -2.38 13.23 4.32
N GLU A 158 -2.42 11.94 4.64
CA GLU A 158 -3.49 11.03 4.21
C GLU A 158 -4.82 11.37 4.86
N ARG A 159 -4.83 11.63 6.18
CA ARG A 159 -6.02 12.07 6.91
C ARG A 159 -6.55 13.40 6.36
N ALA A 160 -5.66 14.35 6.03
CA ALA A 160 -6.04 15.62 5.41
C ALA A 160 -6.67 15.40 4.03
N ARG A 161 -6.04 14.59 3.17
CA ARG A 161 -6.58 14.24 1.85
C ARG A 161 -7.92 13.51 1.94
N ALA A 162 -8.09 12.62 2.91
CA ALA A 162 -9.35 11.92 3.15
C ALA A 162 -10.47 12.88 3.58
N ARG A 163 -10.18 13.85 4.47
CA ARG A 163 -11.14 14.89 4.85
C ARG A 163 -11.52 15.77 3.67
N GLU A 164 -10.56 16.20 2.87
CA GLU A 164 -10.81 17.00 1.67
C GLU A 164 -11.66 16.23 0.65
N ALA A 165 -11.35 14.96 0.39
CA ALA A 165 -12.13 14.10 -0.49
C ALA A 165 -13.57 13.88 0.04
N GLN A 166 -13.73 13.74 1.36
CA GLN A 166 -15.04 13.61 2.00
C GLN A 166 -15.86 14.89 1.87
N GLN A 167 -15.26 16.06 2.16
CA GLN A 167 -15.90 17.37 2.00
C GLN A 167 -16.31 17.60 0.55
N ARG A 168 -15.40 17.34 -0.38
CA ARG A 168 -15.66 17.41 -1.82
C ARG A 168 -16.86 16.55 -2.19
N ARG A 169 -16.87 15.27 -1.80
CA ARG A 169 -17.98 14.35 -2.08
C ARG A 169 -19.30 14.82 -1.48
N ALA A 170 -19.30 15.35 -0.27
CA ALA A 170 -20.49 15.87 0.38
C ALA A 170 -21.12 17.01 -0.44
N VAL A 171 -20.32 17.96 -0.89
CA VAL A 171 -20.77 19.08 -1.75
C VAL A 171 -21.38 18.56 -3.05
N LEU A 172 -20.69 17.65 -3.76
CA LEU A 172 -21.20 17.12 -5.03
C LEU A 172 -22.54 16.39 -4.85
N VAL A 173 -22.66 15.59 -3.79
CA VAL A 173 -23.91 14.87 -3.45
C VAL A 173 -25.03 15.84 -3.10
N GLU A 174 -24.74 16.92 -2.37
CA GLU A 174 -25.74 17.94 -2.04
C GLU A 174 -26.27 18.65 -3.29
N VAL A 175 -25.39 19.02 -4.23
CA VAL A 175 -25.79 19.59 -5.53
C VAL A 175 -26.62 18.59 -6.33
N ALA A 176 -26.24 17.30 -6.33
CA ALA A 176 -26.97 16.23 -7.01
C ALA A 176 -28.35 15.93 -6.40
N ALA A 177 -28.53 16.18 -5.10
CA ALA A 177 -29.78 15.97 -4.39
C ALA A 177 -30.82 17.06 -4.66
N ARG A 178 -30.47 18.16 -5.33
CA ARG A 178 -31.42 19.22 -5.69
C ARG A 178 -32.43 18.70 -6.72
N ARG A 179 -33.72 18.84 -6.41
CA ARG A 179 -34.84 18.55 -7.31
C ARG A 179 -35.09 19.72 -8.25
N VAL A 180 -34.26 19.83 -9.29
CA VAL A 180 -34.31 20.95 -10.24
C VAL A 180 -34.28 20.48 -11.70
N TRP A 181 -34.02 19.21 -11.94
CA TRP A 181 -33.82 18.68 -13.29
C TRP A 181 -35.12 18.28 -13.95
N LEU A 182 -35.25 18.58 -15.23
CA LEU A 182 -36.28 18.03 -16.11
C LEU A 182 -35.65 17.68 -17.44
N TYR A 183 -36.35 16.84 -18.21
CA TYR A 183 -36.00 16.56 -19.58
C TYR A 183 -37.24 16.56 -20.46
N GLU A 184 -37.07 16.97 -21.71
CA GLU A 184 -38.09 16.97 -22.74
C GLU A 184 -37.64 16.05 -23.87
N VAL A 185 -38.52 15.15 -24.30
CA VAL A 185 -38.29 14.29 -25.46
C VAL A 185 -38.84 15.01 -26.68
N GLY A 186 -37.96 15.35 -27.63
CA GLY A 186 -38.37 15.96 -28.90
C GLY A 186 -38.56 14.90 -29.98
N GLU A 187 -39.55 15.10 -30.85
CA GLU A 187 -39.72 14.33 -32.08
C GLU A 187 -39.14 15.12 -33.27
N GLU A 188 -38.05 14.63 -33.86
CA GLU A 188 -37.79 14.88 -35.28
C GLU A 188 -37.44 13.54 -35.93
N ALA A 189 -38.49 12.85 -36.37
CA ALA A 189 -38.40 11.73 -37.29
C ALA A 189 -38.16 12.28 -38.70
N GLY A 190 -36.91 12.23 -39.16
CA GLY A 190 -36.61 12.15 -40.59
C GLY A 190 -36.35 10.68 -40.91
N GLU A 191 -36.97 10.15 -41.97
CA GLU A 191 -36.80 8.77 -42.46
C GLU A 191 -35.33 8.32 -42.40
N GLY A 192 -35.03 7.41 -41.46
CA GLY A 192 -33.69 6.90 -41.21
C GLY A 192 -33.47 6.63 -39.72
N ASP A 193 -32.57 5.70 -39.42
CA ASP A 193 -32.20 5.17 -38.10
C ASP A 193 -31.53 6.25 -37.20
N VAL A 194 -32.30 7.27 -36.78
CA VAL A 194 -31.79 8.46 -36.07
C VAL A 194 -32.24 8.46 -34.61
N ALA A 195 -31.30 8.68 -33.69
CA ALA A 195 -31.50 8.68 -32.24
C ALA A 195 -32.56 9.68 -31.78
N VAL A 196 -33.37 9.30 -30.79
CA VAL A 196 -34.35 10.19 -30.14
C VAL A 196 -33.62 11.34 -29.45
N ARG A 197 -33.97 12.59 -29.77
CA ARG A 197 -33.35 13.77 -29.16
C ARG A 197 -34.02 14.11 -27.84
N VAL A 198 -33.21 14.20 -26.79
CA VAL A 198 -33.70 14.52 -25.43
C VAL A 198 -32.98 15.76 -24.94
N ARG A 199 -33.74 16.81 -24.64
CA ARG A 199 -33.20 18.02 -24.06
C ARG A 199 -33.24 17.92 -22.54
N VAL A 200 -32.15 18.21 -21.85
CA VAL A 200 -32.05 18.17 -20.39
C VAL A 200 -31.76 19.57 -19.86
N PHE A 201 -32.57 20.03 -18.92
CA PHE A 201 -32.50 21.38 -18.41
C PHE A 201 -32.84 21.47 -16.91
N ARG A 202 -32.64 22.66 -16.34
CA ARG A 202 -33.01 22.99 -14.97
C ARG A 202 -34.21 23.93 -14.92
N THR A 203 -35.09 23.69 -13.96
CA THR A 203 -36.33 24.45 -13.74
C THR A 203 -36.12 25.74 -12.96
N ASP A 204 -35.06 25.81 -12.16
CA ASP A 204 -34.70 27.00 -11.39
C ASP A 204 -33.90 28.04 -12.20
N LEU A 205 -33.73 27.79 -13.51
CA LEU A 205 -33.12 28.71 -14.45
C LEU A 205 -34.16 29.21 -15.47
N PRO A 206 -34.06 30.48 -15.92
CA PRO A 206 -34.99 31.02 -16.90
C PRO A 206 -34.94 30.22 -18.20
N PRO A 207 -36.11 29.92 -18.82
CA PRO A 207 -36.14 29.20 -20.10
C PRO A 207 -35.45 30.01 -21.20
N ILE A 208 -34.66 29.31 -22.03
CA ILE A 208 -34.02 29.90 -23.22
C ILE A 208 -35.06 30.16 -24.34
N ALA A 209 -36.23 29.52 -24.32
CA ALA A 209 -37.28 29.67 -25.33
C ALA A 209 -38.63 30.04 -24.70
N ALA A 210 -39.34 31.00 -25.29
CA ALA A 210 -40.54 31.64 -24.75
C ALA A 210 -41.83 30.81 -24.80
N ASP A 211 -41.83 29.62 -25.43
CA ASP A 211 -43.02 28.77 -25.62
C ASP A 211 -42.99 27.53 -24.70
N ARG A 212 -42.84 27.72 -23.39
CA ARG A 212 -43.00 26.61 -22.44
C ARG A 212 -44.47 26.41 -22.09
N VAL A 213 -45.02 25.28 -22.52
CA VAL A 213 -46.16 24.63 -21.86
C VAL A 213 -45.60 23.97 -20.61
N ASP A 214 -46.08 24.36 -19.42
CA ASP A 214 -45.66 23.76 -18.14
C ASP A 214 -45.70 22.23 -18.23
N PRO A 215 -44.56 21.51 -18.25
CA PRO A 215 -44.61 20.07 -18.20
C PRO A 215 -45.18 19.67 -16.83
N PRO A 216 -46.19 18.79 -16.76
CA PRO A 216 -46.83 18.37 -15.50
C PRO A 216 -45.93 17.49 -14.61
N GLN A 217 -44.62 17.46 -14.87
CA GLN A 217 -43.66 16.57 -14.22
C GLN A 217 -42.96 17.26 -13.07
N GLU A 218 -42.87 16.56 -11.93
CA GLU A 218 -42.10 17.04 -10.79
C GLU A 218 -40.60 17.08 -11.14
N PRO A 219 -39.88 18.16 -10.75
CA PRO A 219 -38.43 18.21 -10.91
C PRO A 219 -37.73 17.04 -10.22
N LEU A 220 -36.74 16.48 -10.93
CA LEU A 220 -35.97 15.31 -10.53
C LEU A 220 -34.65 15.73 -9.86
N THR A 221 -34.15 14.87 -8.98
CA THR A 221 -32.74 14.87 -8.57
C THR A 221 -31.85 14.35 -9.69
N ALA A 222 -30.54 14.60 -9.62
CA ALA A 222 -29.61 14.09 -10.63
C ALA A 222 -29.64 12.56 -10.74
N ARG A 223 -29.86 11.85 -9.63
CA ARG A 223 -29.98 10.38 -9.62
C ARG A 223 -31.27 9.86 -10.24
N GLU A 224 -32.38 10.54 -9.98
CA GLU A 224 -33.66 10.18 -10.61
C GLU A 224 -33.61 10.47 -12.12
N LEU A 225 -33.06 11.63 -12.50
CA LEU A 225 -32.81 11.97 -13.90
C LEU A 225 -31.92 10.91 -14.58
N GLU A 226 -30.81 10.51 -13.95
CA GLU A 226 -29.92 9.49 -14.49
C GLU A 226 -30.66 8.17 -14.75
N LYS A 227 -31.47 7.72 -13.78
CA LYS A 227 -32.27 6.50 -13.89
C LYS A 227 -33.27 6.59 -15.04
N ASP A 228 -33.96 7.71 -15.18
CA ASP A 228 -34.98 7.91 -16.21
C ASP A 228 -34.36 7.98 -17.62
N LEU A 229 -33.27 8.74 -17.77
CA LEU A 229 -32.54 8.83 -19.04
C LEU A 229 -31.91 7.49 -19.42
N TYR A 230 -31.40 6.71 -18.46
CA TYR A 230 -30.86 5.39 -18.72
C TYR A 230 -31.96 4.39 -19.11
N ALA A 231 -33.13 4.43 -18.46
CA ALA A 231 -34.28 3.61 -18.84
C ALA A 231 -34.79 3.96 -20.24
N LEU A 232 -34.82 5.25 -20.58
CA LEU A 232 -35.18 5.73 -21.92
C LEU A 232 -34.17 5.24 -22.97
N ALA A 233 -32.86 5.34 -22.69
CA ALA A 233 -31.81 4.82 -23.57
C ALA A 233 -31.94 3.31 -23.81
N ARG A 234 -32.33 2.54 -22.78
CA ARG A 234 -32.55 1.10 -22.87
C ARG A 234 -33.80 0.73 -23.67
N ALA A 235 -34.84 1.55 -23.62
CA ALA A 235 -36.06 1.33 -24.40
C ALA A 235 -35.86 1.58 -25.91
N GLN A 236 -34.91 2.47 -26.27
CA GLN A 236 -34.61 2.85 -27.66
C GLN A 236 -33.52 1.96 -28.28
N GLU A 237 -33.74 0.63 -28.29
CA GLU A 237 -32.75 -0.41 -28.60
C GLU A 237 -31.82 -0.12 -29.80
N ALA A 238 -32.37 0.19 -30.98
CA ALA A 238 -31.60 0.37 -32.23
C ALA A 238 -31.14 1.83 -32.47
N GLY A 239 -32.03 2.80 -32.27
CA GLY A 239 -31.75 4.22 -32.52
C GLY A 239 -30.91 4.90 -31.44
N GLY A 240 -31.03 4.46 -30.18
CA GLY A 240 -30.45 5.13 -29.01
C GLY A 240 -31.08 6.50 -28.75
N ILE A 241 -30.56 7.20 -27.74
CA ILE A 241 -30.91 8.60 -27.46
C ILE A 241 -29.71 9.51 -27.66
N ALA A 242 -29.96 10.74 -28.11
CA ALA A 242 -28.98 11.81 -28.18
C ALA A 242 -29.40 12.88 -27.18
N LEU A 243 -28.64 13.00 -26.08
CA LEU A 243 -28.91 13.99 -25.05
C LEU A 243 -28.32 15.35 -25.44
N ARG A 244 -29.08 16.42 -25.21
CA ARG A 244 -28.58 17.80 -25.29
C ARG A 244 -28.77 18.46 -23.93
N TRP A 245 -27.66 18.73 -23.25
CA TRP A 245 -27.66 19.41 -21.97
C TRP A 245 -27.67 20.92 -22.20
N ASP A 246 -28.59 21.64 -21.56
CA ASP A 246 -28.60 23.10 -21.59
C ASP A 246 -27.29 23.65 -20.99
N GLU A 247 -26.59 24.52 -21.72
CA GLU A 247 -25.32 25.11 -21.28
C GLU A 247 -25.47 25.86 -19.95
N ALA A 248 -26.55 26.63 -19.79
CA ALA A 248 -26.85 27.34 -18.55
C ALA A 248 -27.03 26.36 -17.37
N ALA A 249 -27.61 25.18 -17.60
CA ALA A 249 -27.77 24.17 -16.56
C ALA A 249 -26.43 23.54 -16.16
N ARG A 250 -25.55 23.28 -17.13
CA ARG A 250 -24.19 22.79 -16.87
C ARG A 250 -23.38 23.82 -16.07
N ALA A 251 -23.37 25.07 -16.53
CA ALA A 251 -22.66 26.17 -15.87
C ALA A 251 -23.15 26.41 -14.44
N ALA A 252 -24.47 26.36 -14.20
CA ALA A 252 -25.02 26.55 -12.86
C ALA A 252 -24.57 25.47 -11.85
N VAL A 253 -24.38 24.22 -12.29
CA VAL A 253 -23.82 23.17 -11.42
C VAL A 253 -22.37 23.45 -11.07
N GLU A 254 -21.57 23.84 -12.06
CA GLU A 254 -20.16 24.18 -11.86
C GLU A 254 -20.02 25.39 -10.92
N GLU A 255 -20.85 26.41 -11.11
CA GLU A 255 -20.91 27.61 -10.25
C GLU A 255 -21.35 27.28 -8.82
N GLU A 256 -22.35 26.42 -8.63
CA GLU A 256 -22.78 25.99 -7.30
C GLU A 256 -21.72 25.21 -6.54
N CYS A 257 -21.01 24.31 -7.23
CA CYS A 257 -19.90 23.59 -6.64
C CYS A 257 -18.78 24.56 -6.28
N LEU A 258 -18.46 25.50 -7.18
CA LEU A 258 -17.42 26.51 -6.97
C LEU A 258 -17.75 27.45 -5.79
N ALA A 259 -19.01 27.88 -5.66
CA ALA A 259 -19.49 28.69 -4.55
C ALA A 259 -19.34 27.99 -3.19
N ARG A 260 -19.27 26.65 -3.19
CA ARG A 260 -19.03 25.80 -2.01
C ARG A 260 -17.58 25.34 -1.89
N GLY A 261 -16.68 25.94 -2.67
CA GLY A 261 -15.24 25.69 -2.63
C GLY A 261 -14.77 24.46 -3.40
N VAL A 262 -15.61 23.86 -4.25
CA VAL A 262 -15.27 22.68 -5.05
C VAL A 262 -15.23 23.02 -6.53
N SER A 263 -14.04 23.07 -7.11
CA SER A 263 -13.87 23.19 -8.56
C SER A 263 -14.09 21.83 -9.23
N VAL A 264 -15.09 21.74 -10.11
CA VAL A 264 -15.40 20.53 -10.87
C VAL A 264 -16.03 20.92 -12.20
N VAL A 265 -15.74 20.15 -13.25
CA VAL A 265 -16.43 20.30 -14.54
C VAL A 265 -17.70 19.46 -14.51
N PHE A 266 -18.79 19.93 -15.13
CA PHE A 266 -20.09 19.25 -15.14
C PHE A 266 -20.00 17.77 -15.49
N ALA A 267 -19.21 17.42 -16.51
CA ALA A 267 -19.01 16.03 -16.92
C ALA A 267 -18.35 15.15 -15.85
N GLN A 268 -17.45 15.72 -15.05
CA GLN A 268 -16.82 15.03 -13.91
C GLN A 268 -17.82 14.88 -12.76
N TRP A 269 -18.57 15.93 -12.44
CA TRP A 269 -19.65 15.88 -11.45
C TRP A 269 -20.68 14.81 -11.80
N TRP A 270 -21.18 14.79 -13.04
CA TRP A 270 -22.15 13.80 -13.50
C TRP A 270 -21.60 12.38 -13.38
N ARG A 271 -20.35 12.15 -13.81
CA ARG A 271 -19.70 10.83 -13.71
C ARG A 271 -19.60 10.33 -12.28
N GLU A 272 -19.38 11.21 -11.31
CA GLU A 272 -19.29 10.81 -9.91
C GLU A 272 -20.65 10.51 -9.27
N MET A 273 -21.71 11.16 -9.76
CA MET A 273 -23.06 11.01 -9.20
C MET A 273 -23.87 9.90 -9.86
N ALA A 274 -23.60 9.62 -11.14
CA ALA A 274 -24.24 8.58 -11.91
C ALA A 274 -23.86 7.17 -11.43
N LEU A 275 -24.82 6.26 -11.45
CA LEU A 275 -24.64 4.84 -11.12
C LEU A 275 -24.16 4.02 -12.33
N HIS A 276 -24.57 4.39 -13.53
CA HIS A 276 -24.22 3.72 -14.78
C HIS A 276 -22.99 4.36 -15.45
N SER A 277 -22.46 3.72 -16.49
CA SER A 277 -21.36 4.28 -17.26
C SER A 277 -21.86 5.28 -18.31
N TRP A 278 -21.27 6.46 -18.30
CA TRP A 278 -21.57 7.57 -19.21
C TRP A 278 -20.31 7.98 -19.96
N SER A 279 -20.40 8.16 -21.28
CA SER A 279 -19.34 8.78 -22.07
C SER A 279 -19.44 10.30 -21.98
N VAL A 280 -18.33 10.99 -22.21
CA VAL A 280 -18.28 12.46 -22.21
C VAL A 280 -18.08 12.90 -23.66
N THR A 281 -19.03 13.65 -24.19
CA THR A 281 -18.94 14.33 -25.49
C THR A 281 -18.92 15.85 -25.30
N GLU A 282 -18.72 16.60 -26.37
CA GLU A 282 -18.78 18.07 -26.38
C GLU A 282 -20.13 18.58 -25.84
N ASP A 283 -21.22 17.94 -26.26
CA ASP A 283 -22.60 18.23 -25.84
C ASP A 283 -22.92 17.79 -24.39
N GLY A 284 -22.00 17.11 -23.71
CA GLY A 284 -22.12 16.67 -22.33
C GLY A 284 -22.16 15.14 -22.17
N PRO A 285 -22.55 14.64 -20.98
CA PRO A 285 -22.64 13.21 -20.72
C PRO A 285 -23.67 12.49 -21.60
N GLN A 286 -23.28 11.36 -22.18
CA GLN A 286 -24.15 10.47 -22.96
C GLN A 286 -24.16 9.05 -22.36
N PRO A 287 -25.29 8.33 -22.38
CA PRO A 287 -25.33 6.96 -21.90
C PRO A 287 -24.48 6.07 -22.82
N VAL A 288 -23.62 5.22 -22.24
CA VAL A 288 -22.85 4.26 -23.04
C VAL A 288 -23.81 3.19 -23.55
N ARG A 289 -23.86 2.99 -24.88
CA ARG A 289 -24.65 1.92 -25.47
C ARG A 289 -24.18 0.56 -24.91
N PRO A 290 -25.09 -0.31 -24.44
CA PRO A 290 -24.70 -1.65 -24.06
C PRO A 290 -24.10 -2.35 -25.28
N SER A 291 -22.85 -2.82 -25.18
CA SER A 291 -22.25 -3.63 -26.24
C SER A 291 -23.13 -4.86 -26.48
N PRO A 292 -23.31 -5.30 -27.75
CA PRO A 292 -23.95 -6.58 -28.04
C PRO A 292 -23.31 -7.70 -27.21
N PRO A 293 -24.10 -8.67 -26.71
CA PRO A 293 -23.54 -9.83 -26.04
C PRO A 293 -22.60 -10.56 -27.02
N GLY A 294 -21.29 -10.48 -26.78
CA GLY A 294 -20.26 -11.16 -27.58
C GLY A 294 -19.13 -10.28 -28.14
N SER A 295 -19.20 -8.95 -28.02
CA SER A 295 -18.16 -8.03 -28.52
C SER A 295 -17.33 -7.36 -27.42
N GLY A 296 -17.05 -8.09 -26.33
CA GLY A 296 -15.98 -7.74 -25.41
C GLY A 296 -14.60 -8.04 -26.03
N PRO A 297 -13.57 -7.21 -25.81
CA PRO A 297 -12.20 -7.63 -26.07
C PRO A 297 -11.93 -8.88 -25.25
N ARG A 298 -11.50 -9.97 -25.89
CA ARG A 298 -10.93 -11.11 -25.16
C ARG A 298 -9.81 -10.55 -24.28
N PRO A 299 -9.80 -10.78 -22.96
CA PRO A 299 -8.66 -10.40 -22.15
C PRO A 299 -7.46 -11.21 -22.66
N SER A 300 -6.56 -10.54 -23.37
CA SER A 300 -5.24 -11.08 -23.67
C SER A 300 -4.49 -11.10 -22.34
N PHE A 301 -4.60 -12.21 -21.63
CA PHE A 301 -3.68 -12.57 -20.56
C PHE A 301 -2.33 -12.94 -21.21
N GLY A 302 -1.61 -11.92 -21.68
CA GLY A 302 -0.18 -11.98 -21.91
C GLY A 302 0.51 -11.75 -20.58
N GLY A 303 0.98 -12.84 -19.97
CA GLY A 303 1.59 -12.83 -18.65
C GLY A 303 2.99 -12.20 -18.62
N THR A 304 3.23 -11.45 -17.55
CA THR A 304 4.40 -11.44 -16.65
C THR A 304 3.93 -10.55 -15.48
N GLY A 305 3.80 -10.96 -14.23
CA GLY A 305 4.57 -11.88 -13.41
C GLY A 305 4.93 -11.12 -12.13
N MET A 306 4.14 -11.27 -11.06
CA MET A 306 4.59 -11.31 -9.64
C MET A 306 3.42 -11.15 -8.65
N GLY A 307 3.31 -12.15 -7.76
CA GLY A 307 3.14 -11.95 -6.32
C GLY A 307 1.76 -11.56 -5.79
N GLY A 308 1.04 -12.54 -5.23
CA GLY A 308 -0.13 -12.26 -4.40
C GLY A 308 -0.87 -13.52 -3.94
N THR A 309 -0.29 -14.22 -2.97
CA THR A 309 -0.95 -15.29 -2.20
C THR A 309 -2.13 -14.74 -1.41
N GLY A 310 -3.31 -15.34 -1.58
CA GLY A 310 -4.44 -15.16 -0.67
C GLY A 310 -5.65 -15.95 -1.13
N GLY A 311 -6.02 -17.01 -0.39
CA GLY A 311 -7.30 -17.68 -0.56
C GLY A 311 -7.26 -19.20 -0.37
N PHE A 312 -6.93 -19.66 0.83
CA PHE A 312 -7.30 -21.02 1.24
C PHE A 312 -8.74 -20.99 1.77
N THR A 313 -9.66 -21.55 0.99
CA THR A 313 -10.98 -21.97 1.46
C THR A 313 -11.31 -23.36 0.90
N GLY A 314 -11.40 -24.33 1.81
CA GLY A 314 -12.47 -25.33 1.80
C GLY A 314 -12.26 -26.61 0.98
N GLY A 315 -11.96 -27.69 1.71
CA GLY A 315 -12.81 -28.89 1.74
C GLY A 315 -12.67 -29.90 0.60
N HIS A 316 -12.17 -31.11 0.94
CA HIS A 316 -12.87 -32.40 0.82
C HIS A 316 -11.89 -33.54 1.23
N SER A 317 -12.08 -34.15 2.40
CA SER A 317 -12.66 -35.48 2.67
C SER A 317 -11.86 -36.71 2.19
N TYR A 318 -11.39 -37.47 3.19
CA TYR A 318 -11.25 -38.93 3.33
C TYR A 318 -10.84 -39.82 2.14
N GLY A 319 -9.79 -40.61 2.36
CA GLY A 319 -9.52 -41.84 1.60
C GLY A 319 -8.19 -42.47 2.02
N GLY A 320 -8.21 -43.33 3.04
CA GLY A 320 -7.08 -44.19 3.39
C GLY A 320 -7.02 -45.44 2.52
N PHE A 321 -5.80 -45.96 2.32
CA PHE A 321 -5.35 -47.34 2.07
C PHE A 321 -3.79 -47.23 2.03
N GLY A 322 -2.92 -48.03 2.66
CA GLY A 322 -3.01 -49.39 3.16
C GLY A 322 -2.12 -50.31 2.30
N GLY A 323 -0.91 -50.68 2.78
CA GLY A 323 0.00 -51.70 2.21
C GLY A 323 0.75 -51.26 0.92
N TYR A 324 2.04 -51.49 0.72
CA TYR A 324 3.02 -52.48 1.21
C TYR A 324 4.39 -51.84 1.42
#